data_AF-A0A528KML9-F1
#
_entry.id   AF-A0A528KML9-F1
#
_cell.length_a   1.000
_cell.length_b   1.000
_cell.length_c   1.000
_cell.angle_alpha   90.00
_cell.angle_beta   90.00
_cell.angle_gamma   90.00
#
_symmetry.space_group_name_H-M   'P 1'
#
loop_
_entity.id
_entity.type
_entity.pdbx_description
1 polymer ?
#
loop_
_entity_poly.entity_id
_entity_poly.type
_entity_poly.pdbx_seq_one_letter_code
_entity_poly.pdbx_strand_id
1 'polypeptide(L)'
;MVRPPALFVGDAPGLDFLNSIATPLDAPVDWIDDGEGLLDWLGQARLVPAEALVAIRGQALPGELDKVADQARHLREWFRGFVYGHKGRALIAADIAELDPLNRLLERDETFSRIALADGDAAFGLQTVRKWRTPEALLLPIGEALAKLVCTENFSHVKACEGPACTMLFADHTRGHRRRWCSMAACGNRAKQAAHRHRHKDHDHHEIKRGAPRLA
;
A
#
# COMPACT_ATOMS: atom_id res chain seq x y z
N MET A 1 20.36 6.75 -5.54
CA MET A 1 19.85 7.75 -4.59
C MET A 1 19.13 6.98 -3.49
N VAL A 2 19.38 7.24 -2.21
CA VAL A 2 18.75 6.46 -1.13
C VAL A 2 17.27 6.84 -1.05
N ARG A 3 16.37 5.91 -1.35
CA ARG A 3 14.92 6.11 -1.20
C ARG A 3 14.59 6.26 0.30
N PRO A 4 13.67 7.15 0.70
CA PRO A 4 13.20 7.18 2.08
C PRO A 4 12.53 5.84 2.44
N PRO A 5 12.41 5.48 3.73
CA PRO A 5 11.67 4.28 4.14
C PRO A 5 10.23 4.28 3.61
N ALA A 6 9.74 3.10 3.23
CA ALA A 6 8.37 2.92 2.78
C ALA A 6 7.37 3.18 3.92
N LEU A 7 6.17 3.64 3.56
CA LEU A 7 5.12 3.96 4.51
C LEU A 7 4.11 2.82 4.60
N PHE A 8 4.07 2.15 5.76
CA PHE A 8 3.12 1.08 6.06
C PHE A 8 2.01 1.62 6.98
N VAL A 9 0.96 2.16 6.38
CA VAL A 9 -0.13 2.90 7.06
C VAL A 9 -1.51 2.46 6.60
N GLY A 10 -1.58 1.44 5.75
CA GLY A 10 -2.79 0.91 5.16
C GLY A 10 -3.59 0.01 6.10
N ASP A 11 -2.98 -0.46 7.20
CA ASP A 11 -3.55 -1.43 8.16
C ASP A 11 -3.97 -2.77 7.50
N ALA A 12 -3.54 -3.01 6.27
CA ALA A 12 -3.63 -4.26 5.54
C ALA A 12 -2.49 -4.30 4.52
N PRO A 13 -1.70 -5.40 4.43
CA PRO A 13 -0.55 -5.47 3.52
C PRO A 13 -0.89 -5.22 2.05
N GLY A 14 -2.08 -5.62 1.59
CA GLY A 14 -2.53 -5.32 0.24
C GLY A 14 -2.73 -3.82 -0.01
N LEU A 15 -3.19 -3.07 0.99
CA LEU A 15 -3.30 -1.61 0.89
C LEU A 15 -1.93 -0.93 1.00
N ASP A 16 -1.02 -1.47 1.80
CA ASP A 16 0.36 -0.99 1.85
C ASP A 16 1.08 -1.16 0.50
N PHE A 17 0.80 -2.25 -0.21
CA PHE A 17 1.27 -2.41 -1.59
C PHE A 17 0.70 -1.34 -2.52
N LEU A 18 -0.58 -1.01 -2.43
CA LEU A 18 -1.14 0.13 -3.17
C LEU A 18 -0.49 1.46 -2.75
N ASN A 19 -0.06 1.58 -1.51
CA ASN A 19 0.62 2.76 -0.98
C ASN A 19 2.13 2.79 -1.29
N SER A 20 2.66 1.80 -2.04
CA SER A 20 4.05 1.81 -2.56
C SER A 20 4.33 2.91 -3.58
N ILE A 21 3.31 3.70 -3.94
CA ILE A 21 3.45 5.03 -4.50
C ILE A 21 2.62 6.00 -3.69
N ALA A 22 3.23 7.11 -3.28
CA ALA A 22 2.55 8.13 -2.52
C ALA A 22 3.14 9.51 -2.76
N THR A 23 2.43 10.54 -2.32
CA THR A 23 2.91 11.92 -2.36
C THR A 23 3.22 12.43 -0.94
N PRO A 24 4.27 11.91 -0.26
CA PRO A 24 4.69 12.49 1.01
C PRO A 24 5.23 13.91 0.76
N LEU A 25 4.71 14.89 1.51
CA LEU A 25 5.16 16.29 1.44
C LEU A 25 5.11 16.89 0.02
N ASP A 26 4.05 16.61 -0.73
CA ASP A 26 3.76 17.16 -2.06
C ASP A 26 4.75 16.74 -3.17
N ALA A 27 5.64 15.78 -2.90
CA ALA A 27 6.50 15.13 -3.89
C ALA A 27 6.13 13.65 -4.05
N PRO A 28 5.86 13.17 -5.29
CA PRO A 28 5.58 11.75 -5.51
C PRO A 28 6.84 10.92 -5.31
N VAL A 29 6.70 9.85 -4.54
CA VAL A 29 7.71 8.80 -4.33
C VAL A 29 7.07 7.48 -4.71
N ASP A 30 7.66 6.79 -5.69
CA ASP A 30 7.35 5.41 -6.02
C ASP A 30 8.50 4.54 -5.50
N TRP A 31 8.22 3.70 -4.50
CA TRP A 31 9.23 2.87 -3.84
C TRP A 31 9.60 1.62 -4.64
N ILE A 32 8.79 1.28 -5.65
CA ILE A 32 8.99 0.11 -6.52
C ILE A 32 9.15 0.52 -7.98
N ASP A 33 9.76 1.68 -8.21
CA ASP A 33 10.00 2.26 -9.54
C ASP A 33 11.03 1.47 -10.38
N ASP A 34 11.89 0.70 -9.71
CA ASP A 34 12.84 -0.25 -10.31
C ASP A 34 12.93 -1.56 -9.52
N GLY A 35 13.73 -2.51 -10.03
CA GLY A 35 13.90 -3.83 -9.45
C GLY A 35 14.50 -3.82 -8.05
N GLU A 36 15.45 -2.93 -7.77
CA GLU A 36 16.05 -2.80 -6.43
C GLU A 36 15.05 -2.20 -5.43
N GLY A 37 14.26 -1.23 -5.85
CA GLY A 37 13.15 -0.67 -5.07
C GLY A 37 12.11 -1.73 -4.73
N LEU A 38 11.76 -2.61 -5.68
CA LEU A 38 10.88 -3.74 -5.42
C LEU A 38 11.44 -4.67 -4.34
N LEU A 39 12.71 -5.08 -4.42
CA LEU A 39 13.34 -5.94 -3.43
C LEU A 39 13.37 -5.29 -2.04
N ASP A 40 13.78 -4.02 -1.98
CA ASP A 40 13.86 -3.27 -0.73
C ASP A 40 12.47 -3.07 -0.09
N TRP A 41 11.44 -2.81 -0.91
CA TRP A 41 10.07 -2.66 -0.44
C TRP A 41 9.51 -3.99 0.08
N LEU A 42 9.73 -5.10 -0.64
CA LEU A 42 9.29 -6.44 -0.21
C LEU A 42 9.94 -6.87 1.11
N GLY A 43 11.21 -6.52 1.31
CA GLY A 43 11.93 -6.74 2.56
C GLY A 43 11.36 -5.91 3.71
N GLN A 44 11.14 -4.62 3.49
CA GLN A 44 10.51 -3.73 4.49
C GLN A 44 9.09 -4.16 4.86
N ALA A 45 8.31 -4.62 3.87
CA ALA A 45 6.96 -5.14 4.04
C ALA A 45 6.93 -6.52 4.73
N ARG A 46 8.09 -7.20 4.83
CA ARG A 46 8.24 -8.57 5.33
C ARG A 46 7.37 -9.59 4.58
N LEU A 47 7.18 -9.37 3.28
CA LEU A 47 6.44 -10.29 2.40
C LEU A 47 7.33 -11.39 1.84
N VAL A 48 8.65 -11.17 1.80
CA VAL A 48 9.64 -12.14 1.33
C VAL A 48 10.75 -12.29 2.38
N PRO A 49 11.16 -13.52 2.73
CA PRO A 49 12.30 -13.73 3.61
C PRO A 49 13.59 -13.11 3.03
N ALA A 50 14.46 -12.59 3.90
CA ALA A 50 15.67 -11.88 3.48
C ALA A 50 16.60 -12.77 2.65
N GLU A 51 16.71 -14.06 3.00
CA GLU A 51 17.51 -15.04 2.27
C GLU A 51 16.99 -15.29 0.85
N ALA A 52 15.68 -15.23 0.64
CA ALA A 52 15.07 -15.38 -0.67
C ALA A 52 15.31 -14.14 -1.54
N LEU A 53 15.22 -12.94 -0.96
CA LEU A 53 15.56 -11.69 -1.66
C LEU A 53 17.02 -11.67 -2.11
N VAL A 54 17.95 -12.07 -1.24
CA VAL A 54 19.38 -12.17 -1.58
C VAL A 54 19.63 -13.21 -2.67
N ALA A 55 19.00 -14.39 -2.57
CA ALA A 55 19.15 -15.44 -3.57
C ALA A 55 18.63 -15.01 -4.95
N ILE A 56 17.43 -14.41 -5.02
CA ILE A 56 16.85 -13.91 -6.26
C ILE A 56 17.71 -12.79 -6.85
N ARG A 57 18.15 -11.82 -6.03
CA ARG A 57 19.03 -10.73 -6.47
C ARG A 57 20.32 -11.25 -7.10
N GLY A 58 20.92 -12.28 -6.51
CA GLY A 58 22.17 -12.87 -7.01
C GLY A 58 22.02 -13.73 -8.28
N GLN A 59 20.80 -14.19 -8.59
CA GLN A 59 20.52 -15.05 -9.74
C GLN A 59 19.92 -14.30 -10.94
N ALA A 60 19.30 -13.15 -10.70
CA ALA A 60 18.63 -12.37 -11.74
C ALA A 60 19.60 -11.87 -12.81
N LEU A 61 19.19 -12.00 -14.07
CA LEU A 61 19.90 -11.39 -15.20
C LEU A 61 19.63 -9.88 -15.26
N PRO A 62 20.51 -9.10 -15.92
CA PRO A 62 20.30 -7.66 -16.07
C PRO A 62 18.91 -7.31 -16.62
N GLY A 63 18.18 -6.47 -15.89
CA GLY A 63 16.84 -5.99 -16.24
C GLY A 63 15.68 -6.96 -15.95
N GLU A 64 15.92 -8.17 -15.43
CA GLU A 64 14.81 -9.05 -15.03
C GLU A 64 14.04 -8.49 -13.84
N LEU A 65 14.75 -8.00 -12.82
CA LEU A 65 14.12 -7.39 -11.65
C LEU A 65 13.30 -6.13 -12.02
N ASP A 66 13.79 -5.32 -12.97
CA ASP A 66 13.06 -4.14 -13.46
C ASP A 66 11.76 -4.55 -14.16
N LYS A 67 11.77 -5.63 -14.95
CA LYS A 67 10.55 -6.17 -15.56
C LYS A 67 9.55 -6.65 -14.50
N VAL A 68 10.03 -7.26 -13.41
CA VAL A 68 9.15 -7.68 -12.31
C VAL A 68 8.60 -6.46 -11.56
N ALA A 69 9.40 -5.41 -11.35
CA ALA A 69 8.93 -4.14 -10.81
C ALA A 69 7.84 -3.51 -11.70
N ASP A 70 8.02 -3.50 -13.02
CA ASP A 70 7.00 -3.06 -13.97
C ASP A 70 5.71 -3.89 -13.86
N GLN A 71 5.81 -5.21 -13.76
CA GLN A 71 4.66 -6.09 -13.54
C GLN A 71 3.95 -5.80 -12.22
N ALA A 72 4.71 -5.57 -11.14
CA ALA A 72 4.16 -5.18 -9.85
C ALA A 72 3.42 -3.84 -9.95
N ARG A 73 3.98 -2.83 -10.63
CA ARG A 73 3.30 -1.55 -10.83
C ARG A 73 2.01 -1.68 -11.66
N HIS A 74 2.00 -2.52 -12.69
CA HIS A 74 0.76 -2.81 -13.43
C HIS A 74 -0.31 -3.48 -12.54
N LEU A 75 0.09 -4.47 -11.73
CA LEU A 75 -0.80 -5.11 -10.76
C LEU A 75 -1.34 -4.10 -9.74
N ARG A 76 -0.48 -3.19 -9.26
CA ARG A 76 -0.83 -2.10 -8.34
C ARG A 76 -1.92 -1.21 -8.90
N GLU A 77 -1.75 -0.69 -10.12
CA GLU A 77 -2.71 0.26 -10.69
C GLU A 77 -4.03 -0.40 -11.08
N TRP A 78 -3.99 -1.63 -11.58
CA TRP A 78 -5.20 -2.41 -11.83
C TRP A 78 -5.99 -2.65 -10.53
N PHE A 79 -5.33 -3.15 -9.47
CA PHE A 79 -5.99 -3.43 -8.21
C PHE A 79 -6.40 -2.15 -7.47
N ARG A 80 -5.68 -1.05 -7.65
CA ARG A 80 -6.11 0.29 -7.20
C ARG A 80 -7.45 0.65 -7.82
N GLY A 81 -7.63 0.44 -9.13
CA GLY A 81 -8.92 0.65 -9.80
C GLY A 81 -10.06 -0.13 -9.14
N PHE A 82 -9.84 -1.42 -8.86
CA PHE A 82 -10.78 -2.26 -8.12
C PHE A 82 -11.10 -1.65 -6.74
N VAL A 83 -10.09 -1.32 -5.93
CA VAL A 83 -10.33 -0.74 -4.59
C VAL A 83 -11.11 0.58 -4.67
N TYR A 84 -10.84 1.46 -5.63
CA TYR A 84 -11.61 2.70 -5.76
C TYR A 84 -13.05 2.48 -6.21
N GLY A 85 -13.32 1.46 -7.04
CA GLY A 85 -14.67 1.08 -7.45
C GLY A 85 -15.52 0.48 -6.32
N HIS A 86 -14.86 -0.14 -5.34
CA HIS A 86 -15.54 -0.94 -4.30
C HIS A 86 -15.43 -0.38 -2.88
N LYS A 87 -14.50 0.54 -2.60
CA LYS A 87 -14.36 1.13 -1.25
C LYS A 87 -15.62 1.87 -0.81
N GLY A 88 -15.98 1.75 0.46
CA GLY A 88 -17.19 2.35 1.03
C GLY A 88 -18.46 1.50 0.89
N ARG A 89 -18.36 0.30 0.30
CA ARG A 89 -19.42 -0.71 0.34
C ARG A 89 -18.86 -2.11 0.61
N ALA A 90 -19.71 -3.03 1.04
CA ALA A 90 -19.34 -4.43 1.13
C ALA A 90 -19.16 -5.01 -0.29
N LEU A 91 -18.21 -5.92 -0.44
CA LEU A 91 -18.09 -6.75 -1.64
C LEU A 91 -19.27 -7.72 -1.71
N ILE A 92 -19.71 -8.02 -2.93
CA ILE A 92 -20.80 -8.95 -3.24
C ILE A 92 -20.32 -10.03 -4.20
N ALA A 93 -21.09 -11.12 -4.33
CA ALA A 93 -20.74 -12.25 -5.18
C ALA A 93 -20.45 -11.86 -6.64
N ALA A 94 -21.12 -10.84 -7.18
CA ALA A 94 -20.90 -10.37 -8.54
C ALA A 94 -19.50 -9.75 -8.75
N ASP A 95 -18.86 -9.24 -7.70
CA ASP A 95 -17.54 -8.60 -7.78
C ASP A 95 -16.42 -9.63 -8.05
N ILE A 96 -16.69 -10.94 -7.88
CA ILE A 96 -15.69 -12.01 -8.07
C ILE A 96 -15.13 -12.06 -9.50
N ALA A 97 -15.95 -11.71 -10.50
CA ALA A 97 -15.54 -11.73 -11.91
C ALA A 97 -14.42 -10.72 -12.21
N GLU A 98 -14.33 -9.64 -11.43
CA GLU A 98 -13.25 -8.66 -11.57
C GLU A 98 -11.92 -9.19 -11.03
N LEU A 99 -11.91 -10.23 -10.18
CA LEU A 99 -10.72 -10.75 -9.50
C LEU A 99 -9.98 -11.85 -10.29
N ASP A 100 -10.48 -12.22 -11.48
CA ASP A 100 -9.85 -13.21 -12.35
C ASP A 100 -8.36 -12.96 -12.64
N PRO A 101 -7.89 -11.72 -12.91
CA PRO A 101 -6.47 -11.45 -13.09
C PRO A 101 -5.63 -11.79 -11.85
N LEU A 102 -6.16 -11.58 -10.65
CA LEU A 102 -5.49 -11.94 -9.40
C LEU A 102 -5.46 -13.47 -9.21
N ASN A 103 -6.56 -14.15 -9.50
CA ASN A 103 -6.60 -15.62 -9.43
C ASN A 103 -5.57 -16.26 -10.39
N ARG A 104 -5.46 -15.76 -11.62
CA ARG A 104 -4.44 -16.23 -12.58
C ARG A 104 -3.01 -15.99 -12.11
N LEU A 105 -2.75 -14.92 -11.35
CA LEU A 105 -1.45 -14.70 -10.72
C LEU A 105 -1.20 -15.76 -9.65
N LEU A 106 -2.18 -15.98 -8.77
CA LEU A 106 -2.08 -16.94 -7.65
C LEU A 106 -1.95 -18.39 -8.11
N GLU A 107 -2.54 -18.75 -9.26
CA GLU A 107 -2.39 -20.07 -9.89
C GLU A 107 -0.92 -20.44 -10.20
N ARG A 108 -0.03 -19.44 -10.29
CA ARG A 108 1.39 -19.64 -10.60
C ARG A 108 2.22 -19.97 -9.35
N ASP A 109 1.61 -20.03 -8.17
CA ASP A 109 2.33 -20.23 -6.92
C ASP A 109 2.86 -21.67 -6.78
N GLU A 110 4.18 -21.79 -6.64
CA GLU A 110 4.86 -23.06 -6.41
C GLU A 110 5.22 -23.21 -4.91
N THR A 111 4.24 -23.68 -4.12
CA THR A 111 4.45 -23.98 -2.70
C THR A 111 4.59 -25.48 -2.41
N PHE A 112 5.23 -25.80 -1.30
CA PHE A 112 5.38 -27.17 -0.80
C PHE A 112 5.42 -27.18 0.73
N SER A 113 5.06 -28.30 1.34
CA SER A 113 5.12 -28.46 2.79
C SER A 113 6.50 -28.94 3.25
N ARG A 114 6.98 -28.38 4.35
CA ARG A 114 8.25 -28.75 5.00
C ARG A 114 8.02 -28.94 6.50
N ILE A 115 8.61 -29.98 7.07
CA ILE A 115 8.67 -30.14 8.53
C ILE A 115 9.79 -29.23 9.06
N ALA A 116 9.46 -28.37 10.00
CA ALA A 116 10.40 -27.46 10.65
C ALA A 116 10.05 -27.31 12.13
N LEU A 117 10.95 -26.70 12.92
CA LEU A 117 10.62 -26.34 14.30
C LEU A 117 9.57 -25.22 14.29
N ALA A 118 8.58 -25.31 15.17
CA ALA A 118 7.65 -24.22 15.40
C ALA A 118 8.39 -23.04 16.04
N ASP A 119 8.04 -21.81 15.66
CA ASP A 119 8.65 -20.62 16.24
C ASP A 119 8.43 -20.60 17.76
N GLY A 120 9.52 -20.69 18.52
CA GLY A 120 9.49 -20.59 19.98
C GLY A 120 9.26 -21.89 20.76
N ASP A 121 9.03 -23.04 20.10
CA ASP A 121 8.84 -24.34 20.75
C ASP A 121 9.81 -25.40 20.21
N ALA A 122 10.19 -26.37 21.04
CA ALA A 122 10.95 -27.57 20.62
C ALA A 122 10.08 -28.58 19.84
N ALA A 123 8.88 -28.20 19.43
CA ALA A 123 7.93 -29.05 18.71
C ALA A 123 8.09 -28.90 17.20
N PHE A 124 7.91 -30.00 16.48
CA PHE A 124 7.85 -29.98 15.01
C PHE A 124 6.49 -29.48 14.54
N GLY A 125 6.49 -28.63 13.51
CA GLY A 125 5.31 -28.14 12.80
C GLY A 125 5.46 -28.31 11.29
N LEU A 126 4.32 -28.25 10.59
CA LEU A 126 4.28 -28.22 9.14
C LEU A 126 4.27 -26.75 8.67
N GLN A 127 5.27 -26.36 7.88
CA GLN A 127 5.37 -25.04 7.28
C GLN A 127 5.14 -25.13 5.78
N THR A 128 4.34 -24.21 5.24
CA THR A 128 4.22 -24.00 3.79
C THR A 128 5.37 -23.11 3.34
N VAL A 129 6.16 -23.58 2.38
CA VAL A 129 7.32 -22.89 1.84
C VAL A 129 7.15 -22.64 0.35
N ARG A 130 7.59 -21.48 -0.12
CA ARG A 130 7.59 -21.12 -1.55
C ARG A 130 8.91 -21.47 -2.21
N LYS A 131 8.85 -21.91 -3.47
CA LYS A 131 10.02 -22.04 -4.33
C LYS A 131 10.35 -20.70 -4.98
N TRP A 132 11.53 -20.18 -4.70
CA TRP A 132 12.06 -18.94 -5.27
C TRP A 132 12.95 -19.25 -6.47
N ARG A 133 12.35 -19.71 -7.58
CA ARG A 133 13.09 -20.18 -8.77
C ARG A 133 13.40 -19.10 -9.78
N THR A 134 12.51 -18.11 -9.89
CA THR A 134 12.63 -17.01 -10.84
C THR A 134 12.26 -15.70 -10.16
N PRO A 135 12.73 -14.55 -10.66
CA PRO A 135 12.35 -13.24 -10.15
C PRO A 135 10.83 -13.00 -10.09
N GLU A 136 10.06 -13.55 -11.02
CA GLU A 136 8.60 -13.40 -11.08
C GLU A 136 7.89 -13.96 -9.84
N ALA A 137 8.53 -14.89 -9.10
CA ALA A 137 7.98 -15.41 -7.85
C ALA A 137 7.77 -14.32 -6.78
N LEU A 138 8.44 -13.16 -6.91
CA LEU A 138 8.25 -12.00 -6.04
C LEU A 138 6.85 -11.38 -6.13
N LEU A 139 6.12 -11.62 -7.23
CA LEU A 139 4.73 -11.15 -7.38
C LEU A 139 3.73 -11.95 -6.55
N LEU A 140 4.06 -13.19 -6.18
CA LEU A 140 3.13 -14.10 -5.51
C LEU A 140 2.77 -13.64 -4.09
N PRO A 141 3.72 -13.25 -3.22
CA PRO A 141 3.38 -12.65 -1.91
C PRO A 141 2.55 -11.37 -2.02
N ILE A 142 2.76 -10.57 -3.08
CA ILE A 142 1.95 -9.39 -3.35
C ILE A 142 0.52 -9.82 -3.69
N GLY A 143 0.37 -10.79 -4.61
CA GLY A 143 -0.93 -11.36 -4.94
C GLY A 143 -1.65 -11.92 -3.72
N GLU A 144 -0.95 -12.66 -2.85
CA GLU A 144 -1.52 -13.17 -1.59
C GLU A 144 -1.97 -12.05 -0.66
N ALA A 145 -1.20 -10.96 -0.56
CA ALA A 145 -1.56 -9.80 0.25
C ALA A 145 -2.82 -9.10 -0.28
N LEU A 146 -2.97 -8.99 -1.61
CA LEU A 146 -4.18 -8.48 -2.26
C LEU A 146 -5.37 -9.40 -2.05
N ALA A 147 -5.18 -10.72 -2.17
CA ALA A 147 -6.23 -11.71 -1.94
C ALA A 147 -6.72 -11.72 -0.49
N LYS A 148 -5.78 -11.65 0.47
CA LYS A 148 -6.11 -11.53 1.90
C LYS A 148 -6.92 -10.27 2.15
N LEU A 149 -6.52 -9.12 1.60
CA LEU A 149 -7.29 -7.88 1.67
C LEU A 149 -8.75 -8.08 1.21
N VAL A 150 -8.98 -8.74 0.08
CA VAL A 150 -10.33 -9.05 -0.42
C VAL A 150 -11.11 -9.96 0.54
N CYS A 151 -10.46 -10.98 1.09
CA CYS A 151 -11.11 -12.00 1.89
C CYS A 151 -11.35 -11.60 3.35
N THR A 152 -10.51 -10.72 3.92
CA THR A 152 -10.51 -10.42 5.36
C THR A 152 -11.02 -9.03 5.69
N GLU A 153 -10.85 -8.04 4.80
CA GLU A 153 -11.27 -6.68 5.07
C GLU A 153 -12.72 -6.42 4.66
N ASN A 154 -13.41 -5.62 5.47
CA ASN A 154 -14.69 -5.06 5.05
C ASN A 154 -14.45 -3.80 4.23
N PHE A 155 -14.70 -3.88 2.92
CA PHE A 155 -14.51 -2.77 1.98
C PHE A 155 -15.37 -1.54 2.30
N SER A 156 -16.44 -1.68 3.11
CA SER A 156 -17.21 -0.54 3.64
C SER A 156 -16.35 0.38 4.52
N HIS A 157 -15.25 -0.14 5.07
CA HIS A 157 -14.33 0.57 5.95
C HIS A 157 -12.97 0.85 5.29
N VAL A 158 -12.79 0.48 4.02
CA VAL A 158 -11.63 0.90 3.24
C VAL A 158 -11.84 2.34 2.79
N LYS A 159 -10.84 3.20 3.01
CA LYS A 159 -10.96 4.65 2.81
C LYS A 159 -9.71 5.22 2.14
N ALA A 160 -9.93 6.31 1.41
CA ALA A 160 -8.86 7.18 0.96
C ALA A 160 -8.57 8.25 2.03
N CYS A 161 -7.31 8.61 2.18
CA CYS A 161 -6.89 9.65 3.12
C CYS A 161 -7.41 11.03 2.72
N GLU A 162 -8.07 11.72 3.65
CA GLU A 162 -8.56 13.09 3.48
C GLU A 162 -7.47 14.16 3.75
N GLY A 163 -6.21 13.78 3.57
CA GLY A 163 -5.08 14.69 3.73
C GLY A 163 -4.87 15.49 2.46
N PRO A 164 -4.47 16.78 2.52
CA PRO A 164 -4.12 17.54 1.32
C PRO A 164 -3.10 16.78 0.46
N ALA A 165 -3.42 16.64 -0.84
CA ALA A 165 -2.63 15.93 -1.86
C ALA A 165 -2.27 14.46 -1.53
N CYS A 166 -2.87 13.85 -0.51
CA CYS A 166 -2.57 12.49 -0.12
C CYS A 166 -3.34 11.47 -0.97
N THR A 167 -2.65 10.47 -1.49
CA THR A 167 -3.20 9.38 -2.31
C THR A 167 -3.35 8.05 -1.55
N MET A 168 -2.97 8.02 -0.28
CA MET A 168 -2.92 6.79 0.52
C MET A 168 -4.32 6.22 0.80
N LEU A 169 -4.41 4.88 0.81
CA LEU A 169 -5.57 4.10 1.22
C LEU A 169 -5.32 3.43 2.58
N PHE A 170 -6.38 3.17 3.35
CA PHE A 170 -6.30 2.43 4.60
C PHE A 170 -7.60 1.69 4.93
N ALA A 171 -7.50 0.60 5.69
CA ALA A 171 -8.61 -0.07 6.33
C ALA A 171 -8.89 0.58 7.69
N ASP A 172 -10.12 1.01 7.94
CA ASP A 172 -10.48 1.66 9.20
C ASP A 172 -10.92 0.62 10.26
N HIS A 173 -9.97 0.18 11.07
CA HIS A 173 -10.25 -0.70 12.21
C HIS A 173 -10.61 0.04 13.51
N THR A 174 -10.76 1.37 13.47
CA THR A 174 -11.08 2.15 14.68
C THR A 174 -12.50 1.89 15.16
N ARG A 175 -12.71 2.02 16.48
CA ARG A 175 -14.05 1.96 17.06
C ARG A 175 -14.94 3.04 16.45
N GLY A 176 -15.98 2.63 15.73
CA GLY A 176 -16.94 3.51 15.05
C GLY A 176 -16.50 3.97 13.66
N HIS A 177 -15.36 3.49 13.15
CA HIS A 177 -14.90 3.72 11.79
C HIS A 177 -14.89 5.20 11.40
N ARG A 178 -14.28 6.04 12.25
CA ARG A 178 -14.23 7.51 12.07
C ARG A 178 -12.85 8.03 11.67
N ARG A 179 -11.90 7.15 11.34
CA ARG A 179 -10.59 7.57 10.86
C ARG A 179 -10.75 8.23 9.49
N ARG A 180 -10.10 9.39 9.35
CA ARG A 180 -10.12 10.24 8.14
C ARG A 180 -8.77 10.30 7.43
N TRP A 181 -7.69 9.95 8.13
CA TRP A 181 -6.33 10.13 7.65
C TRP A 181 -5.52 8.84 7.82
N CYS A 182 -4.65 8.54 6.85
CA CYS A 182 -3.74 7.40 6.92
C CYS A 182 -2.80 7.49 8.14
N SER A 183 -2.41 8.70 8.55
CA SER A 183 -1.71 8.90 9.82
C SER A 183 -2.03 10.27 10.37
N MET A 184 -2.24 10.33 11.69
CA MET A 184 -2.40 11.60 12.40
C MET A 184 -1.12 12.44 12.31
N ALA A 185 0.04 11.81 12.49
CA ALA A 185 1.33 12.48 12.46
C ALA A 185 1.62 13.10 11.08
N ALA A 186 1.36 12.35 10.00
CA ALA A 186 1.63 12.80 8.64
C ALA A 186 0.52 13.70 8.08
N CYS A 187 -0.70 13.19 7.95
CA CYS A 187 -1.75 13.85 7.16
C CYS A 187 -2.68 14.71 8.01
N GLY A 188 -3.07 14.25 9.19
CA GLY A 188 -4.01 15.02 10.00
C GLY A 188 -3.39 16.30 10.59
N ASN A 189 -2.09 16.29 10.92
CA ASN A 189 -1.37 17.51 11.30
C ASN A 189 -1.30 18.53 10.15
N ARG A 190 -1.02 18.07 8.91
CA ARG A 190 -1.04 18.93 7.72
C ARG A 190 -2.43 19.53 7.47
N ALA A 191 -3.49 18.72 7.61
CA ALA A 191 -4.86 19.19 7.48
C ALA A 191 -5.20 20.29 8.51
N LYS A 192 -4.81 20.11 9.78
CA LYS A 192 -5.00 21.13 10.84
C LYS A 192 -4.26 22.42 10.52
N GLN A 193 -3.00 22.33 10.07
CA GLN A 193 -2.19 23.49 9.70
C GLN A 193 -2.77 24.25 8.49
N ALA A 194 -3.21 23.53 7.45
CA ALA A 194 -3.87 24.13 6.31
C ALA A 194 -5.13 24.90 6.73
N ALA A 195 -5.99 24.28 7.54
CA ALA A 195 -7.20 24.91 8.04
C ALA A 195 -6.91 26.16 8.91
N HIS A 196 -5.84 26.15 9.71
CA HIS A 196 -5.39 27.32 10.46
C HIS A 196 -4.96 28.46 9.53
N ARG A 197 -4.14 28.17 8.51
CA ARG A 197 -3.71 29.17 7.52
C ARG A 197 -4.89 29.79 6.76
N HIS A 198 -5.90 29.00 6.39
CA HIS A 198 -7.10 29.52 5.74
C HIS A 198 -7.87 30.49 6.67
N ARG A 199 -8.07 30.13 7.94
CA ARG A 199 -8.75 31.01 8.91
C ARG A 199 -8.04 32.35 9.14
N HIS A 200 -6.71 32.36 9.21
CA HIS A 200 -5.95 33.61 9.37
C HIS A 200 -6.00 34.47 8.11
N LYS A 201 -5.88 33.87 6.93
CA LYS A 201 -6.05 34.61 5.67
C LYS A 201 -7.45 35.21 5.54
N ASP A 202 -8.49 34.47 5.92
CA ASP A 202 -9.87 34.98 5.90
C ASP A 202 -10.07 36.11 6.93
N HIS A 203 -9.42 36.02 8.10
CA HIS A 203 -9.44 37.08 9.11
C HIS A 203 -8.75 38.35 8.61
N ASP A 204 -7.54 38.25 8.05
CA ASP A 204 -6.81 39.37 7.47
C ASP A 204 -7.58 40.00 6.30
N HIS A 205 -8.20 39.18 5.43
CA HIS A 205 -9.01 39.68 4.31
C HIS A 205 -10.28 40.41 4.78
N HIS A 206 -10.87 39.96 5.89
CA HIS A 206 -12.07 40.56 6.47
C HIS A 206 -11.76 41.83 7.28
N GLU A 207 -10.58 41.92 7.92
CA GLU A 207 -10.09 43.17 8.52
C GLU A 207 -9.74 44.23 7.47
N ILE A 208 -9.07 43.85 6.38
CA ILE A 208 -8.77 44.76 5.26
C ILE A 208 -10.06 45.32 4.64
N LYS A 209 -11.10 44.49 4.44
CA LYS A 209 -12.41 44.94 3.94
C LYS A 209 -13.16 45.86 4.91
N ARG A 210 -12.94 45.74 6.21
CA ARG A 210 -13.56 46.61 7.23
C ARG A 210 -12.81 47.92 7.46
N GLY A 211 -11.51 47.97 7.16
CA GLY A 211 -10.67 49.17 7.25
C GLY A 211 -10.64 50.05 6.00
N ALA A 212 -11.27 49.63 4.89
CA ALA A 212 -11.31 50.43 3.66
C ALA A 212 -12.21 51.68 3.83
N PRO A 213 -11.70 52.91 3.63
CA PRO A 213 -12.51 54.11 3.75
C PRO A 213 -13.60 54.09 2.67
N ARG A 214 -14.85 54.35 3.07
CA ARG A 214 -15.94 54.57 2.12
C ARG A 214 -15.62 55.86 1.36
N LEU A 215 -15.24 55.73 0.09
CA LEU A 215 -15.20 56.85 -0.84
C LEU A 215 -16.60 57.45 -0.91
N ALA A 216 -16.68 58.72 -0.48
CA ALA A 216 -17.87 59.56 -0.54
C ALA A 216 -18.04 60.16 -1.94
#